data_AF-A0A8T9BVK8-F1
#
_entry.id   AF-A0A8T9BVK8-F1
#
_cell.length_a   1.000
_cell.length_b   1.000
_cell.length_c   1.000
_cell.angle_alpha   90.00
_cell.angle_beta   90.00
_cell.angle_gamma   90.00
#
_symmetry.space_group_name_H-M   'P 1'
#
loop_
_entity.id
_entity.type
_entity.pdbx_description
1 polymer ?
#
loop_
_entity_poly.entity_id
_entity_poly.type
_entity_poly.pdbx_seq_one_letter_code
_entity_poly.pdbx_strand_id
1 'polypeptide(L)'
;MCRAGLEELGPLDTALAARILSTDKERPELIILAGWMHVFSGAFLEPIERARMRIINIHPALPREFDGAMAIERAFEEFKTGRLTRTGIMAHYVIDEVDRGAPIMVKEIEWEGEELEELKERMHFHEHELIVKATAKVAQEIVEGRERKPRDVPKSLSCRRTWCEMLSVRWWLWMYNADFWFLDALSLGKTKAARVNMFCMLDSVDLYST
;
A
#
# COMPACT_ATOMS: atom_id res chain seq x y z
N MET A 1 22.55 -2.25 17.71
CA MET A 1 22.34 -0.84 18.12
C MET A 1 22.46 0.03 16.87
N CYS A 2 21.35 0.30 16.17
CA CYS A 2 21.29 1.34 15.14
C CYS A 2 20.56 2.55 15.75
N ARG A 3 21.31 3.52 16.26
CA ARG A 3 20.77 4.81 16.74
C ARG A 3 21.39 6.01 16.03
N ALA A 4 22.30 5.79 15.08
CA ALA A 4 22.89 6.84 14.26
C ALA A 4 22.15 6.86 12.91
N GLY A 5 21.19 7.77 12.74
CA GLY A 5 20.49 7.96 11.46
C GLY A 5 19.11 8.58 11.54
N LEU A 6 18.45 8.59 12.70
CA LEU A 6 17.06 9.07 12.82
C LEU A 6 16.93 10.61 12.88
N GLU A 7 17.99 11.35 13.25
CA GLU A 7 17.91 12.82 13.40
C GLU A 7 17.84 13.57 12.05
N GLU A 8 18.35 13.01 10.95
CA GLU A 8 18.30 13.65 9.62
C GLU A 8 17.01 13.35 8.82
N LEU A 9 16.21 12.36 9.21
CA LEU A 9 14.91 12.06 8.57
C LEU A 9 13.81 13.06 9.01
N GLY A 10 14.01 13.73 10.16
CA GLY A 10 13.03 14.58 10.81
C GLY A 10 12.48 15.73 9.95
N PRO A 11 13.31 16.51 9.22
CA PRO A 11 12.82 17.63 8.43
C PRO A 11 11.92 17.22 7.25
N LEU A 12 12.27 16.15 6.53
CA LEU A 12 11.47 15.63 5.41
C LEU A 12 10.15 15.05 5.91
N ASP A 13 10.21 14.19 6.93
CA ASP A 13 9.05 13.54 7.52
C ASP A 13 8.05 14.56 8.07
N THR A 14 8.56 15.56 8.79
CA THR A 14 7.73 16.65 9.33
C THR A 14 7.08 17.45 8.21
N ALA A 15 7.84 17.79 7.15
CA ALA A 15 7.33 18.55 6.02
C ALA A 15 6.26 17.77 5.23
N LEU A 16 6.47 16.47 4.99
CA LEU A 16 5.52 15.59 4.31
C LEU A 16 4.24 15.43 5.13
N ALA A 17 4.36 15.19 6.44
CA ALA A 17 3.19 15.11 7.33
C ALA A 17 2.41 16.44 7.32
N ALA A 18 3.09 17.58 7.48
CA ALA A 18 2.44 18.88 7.44
C ALA A 18 1.72 19.13 6.10
N ARG A 19 2.35 18.74 4.98
CA ARG A 19 1.76 18.87 3.64
C ARG A 19 0.48 18.04 3.52
N ILE A 20 0.52 16.76 3.88
CA ILE A 20 -0.63 15.84 3.83
C ILE A 20 -1.76 16.30 4.77
N LEU A 21 -1.43 16.88 5.92
CA LEU A 21 -2.41 17.32 6.91
C LEU A 21 -3.07 18.66 6.56
N SER A 22 -2.40 19.51 5.80
CA SER A 22 -2.87 20.86 5.44
C SER A 22 -4.00 20.90 4.40
N THR A 23 -4.35 19.77 3.78
CA THR A 23 -5.37 19.69 2.73
C THR A 23 -6.79 19.55 3.29
N ASP A 24 -7.37 20.64 3.81
CA ASP A 24 -8.67 20.60 4.52
C ASP A 24 -9.87 20.04 3.71
N LYS A 25 -9.91 20.23 2.38
CA LYS A 25 -11.04 19.78 1.54
C LYS A 25 -10.85 18.39 0.93
N GLU A 26 -9.61 17.88 0.91
CA GLU A 26 -9.21 16.67 0.17
C GLU A 26 -8.24 15.80 0.97
N ARG A 27 -8.30 15.91 2.31
CA ARG A 27 -7.43 15.16 3.21
C ARG A 27 -7.54 13.66 2.89
N PRO A 28 -6.42 12.96 2.65
CA PRO A 28 -6.46 11.55 2.35
C PRO A 28 -6.89 10.74 3.57
N GLU A 29 -7.50 9.60 3.32
CA GLU A 29 -7.83 8.59 4.33
C GLU A 29 -6.98 7.33 4.16
N LEU A 30 -6.38 7.17 2.98
CA LEU A 30 -5.47 6.11 2.62
C LEU A 30 -4.23 6.69 1.94
N ILE A 31 -3.06 6.38 2.48
CA ILE A 31 -1.76 6.66 1.87
C ILE A 31 -1.21 5.34 1.34
N ILE A 32 -0.72 5.36 0.10
CA ILE A 32 -0.23 4.19 -0.62
C ILE A 32 1.25 4.43 -0.91
N LEU A 33 2.10 3.56 -0.40
CA LEU A 33 3.53 3.54 -0.68
C LEU A 33 3.76 2.48 -1.76
N ALA A 34 3.98 2.90 -3.00
CA ALA A 34 4.24 2.00 -4.12
C ALA A 34 5.62 2.37 -4.69
N GLY A 35 6.66 1.62 -4.30
CA GLY A 35 8.04 1.98 -4.65
C GLY A 35 8.55 3.20 -3.87
N TRP A 36 8.14 3.37 -2.60
CA TRP A 36 8.69 4.39 -1.71
C TRP A 36 9.87 3.79 -0.91
N MET A 37 11.04 4.39 -1.06
CA MET A 37 12.34 3.90 -0.61
C MET A 37 12.81 4.57 0.69
N HIS A 38 11.98 5.41 1.30
CA HIS A 38 12.31 6.13 2.53
C HIS A 38 11.54 5.58 3.74
N VAL A 39 12.28 5.22 4.79
CA VAL A 39 11.68 4.75 6.05
C VAL A 39 11.21 5.95 6.85
N PHE A 40 9.90 6.02 7.10
CA PHE A 40 9.31 7.08 7.91
C PHE A 40 9.65 6.91 9.39
N SER A 41 10.06 8.01 10.02
CA SER A 41 10.16 8.13 11.48
C SER A 41 8.81 8.46 12.11
N GLY A 42 8.77 8.44 13.45
CA GLY A 42 7.62 8.91 14.23
C GLY A 42 7.16 10.34 13.90
N ALA A 43 8.06 11.19 13.38
CA ALA A 43 7.71 12.55 12.96
C ALA A 43 6.68 12.56 11.81
N PHE A 44 6.65 11.52 10.97
CA PHE A 44 5.62 11.32 9.96
C PHE A 44 4.50 10.38 10.46
N LEU A 45 4.85 9.25 11.08
CA LEU A 45 3.85 8.23 11.42
C LEU A 45 2.85 8.70 12.48
N GLU A 46 3.31 9.38 13.54
CA GLU A 46 2.40 9.74 14.64
C GLU A 46 1.32 10.77 14.25
N PRO A 47 1.62 11.88 13.52
CA PRO A 47 0.58 12.80 13.07
C PRO A 47 -0.46 12.14 12.16
N ILE A 48 -0.03 11.20 11.32
CA ILE A 48 -0.87 10.45 10.38
C ILE A 48 -1.74 9.43 11.12
N GLU A 49 -1.22 8.78 12.15
CA GLU A 49 -2.02 7.92 13.02
C GLU A 49 -3.07 8.72 13.80
N ARG A 50 -2.70 9.89 14.36
CA ARG A 50 -3.65 10.81 15.02
C ARG A 50 -4.74 11.29 14.07
N ALA A 51 -4.43 11.41 12.78
CA ALA A 51 -5.37 11.71 11.70
C ALA A 51 -6.34 10.57 11.39
N ARG A 52 -6.10 9.36 11.91
CA ARG A 52 -6.79 8.10 11.56
C ARG A 52 -6.70 7.76 10.08
N MET A 53 -5.60 8.15 9.44
CA MET A 53 -5.26 7.76 8.09
C MET A 53 -4.66 6.35 8.11
N ARG A 54 -4.98 5.55 7.10
CA ARG A 54 -4.32 4.25 6.89
C ARG A 54 -3.15 4.46 5.95
N ILE A 55 -2.03 3.78 6.21
CA ILE A 55 -0.88 3.75 5.31
C ILE A 55 -0.67 2.29 4.91
N ILE A 56 -0.53 2.04 3.61
CA ILE A 56 -0.23 0.70 3.08
C ILE A 56 1.04 0.74 2.25
N ASN A 57 1.80 -0.35 2.29
CA ASN A 57 3.01 -0.54 1.49
C ASN A 57 2.97 -1.92 0.81
N ILE A 58 3.72 -2.04 -0.28
CA ILE A 58 4.04 -3.30 -0.95
C ILE A 58 5.50 -3.67 -0.64
N HIS A 59 5.74 -4.93 -0.28
CA HIS A 59 7.08 -5.44 0.00
C HIS A 59 7.30 -6.77 -0.75
N PRO A 60 8.39 -6.95 -1.51
CA PRO A 60 8.69 -8.16 -2.27
C PRO A 60 9.26 -9.29 -1.38
N ALA A 61 8.57 -9.61 -0.30
CA ALA A 61 8.82 -10.82 0.48
C ALA A 61 7.55 -11.32 1.18
N LEU A 62 7.60 -12.55 1.68
CA LEU A 62 6.56 -13.07 2.58
C LEU A 62 6.63 -12.39 3.95
N PRO A 63 5.53 -12.38 4.72
CA PRO A 63 5.53 -11.82 6.06
C PRO A 63 6.64 -12.42 6.93
N ARG A 64 7.46 -11.57 7.53
CA ARG A 64 8.59 -11.95 8.39
C ARG A 64 9.81 -12.53 7.66
N GLU A 65 9.87 -12.36 6.36
CA GLU A 65 11.01 -12.73 5.52
C GLU A 65 11.61 -11.49 4.85
N PHE A 66 12.96 -11.44 4.79
CA PHE A 66 13.73 -10.44 4.04
C PHE A 66 13.27 -8.98 4.20
N ASP A 67 13.14 -8.48 5.43
CA ASP A 67 12.72 -7.09 5.68
C ASP A 67 13.76 -6.08 5.20
N GLY A 68 13.29 -4.91 4.76
CA GLY A 68 14.12 -3.84 4.25
C GLY A 68 14.67 -4.11 2.85
N ALA A 69 15.70 -3.35 2.48
CA ALA A 69 16.20 -3.28 1.12
C ALA A 69 16.70 -4.64 0.56
N MET A 70 16.72 -4.74 -0.76
CA MET A 70 17.27 -5.88 -1.50
C MET A 70 16.62 -7.22 -1.12
N ALA A 71 15.30 -7.23 -0.91
CA ALA A 71 14.58 -8.45 -0.52
C ALA A 71 14.61 -9.51 -1.63
N ILE A 72 14.44 -9.10 -2.89
CA ILE A 72 14.46 -9.98 -4.06
C ILE A 72 15.86 -10.60 -4.23
N GLU A 73 16.92 -9.80 -4.17
CA GLU A 73 18.29 -10.29 -4.27
C GLU A 73 18.64 -11.27 -3.16
N ARG A 74 18.25 -10.96 -1.91
CA ARG A 74 18.49 -11.88 -0.78
C ARG A 74 17.73 -13.19 -0.95
N ALA A 75 16.47 -13.15 -1.40
CA ALA A 75 15.72 -14.36 -1.70
C ALA A 75 16.39 -15.17 -2.84
N PHE A 76 16.89 -14.49 -3.88
CA PHE A 76 17.61 -15.12 -4.98
C PHE A 76 18.89 -15.83 -4.54
N GLU A 77 19.71 -15.22 -3.68
CA GLU A 77 20.89 -15.89 -3.14
C GLU A 77 20.52 -17.16 -2.36
N GLU A 78 19.44 -17.13 -1.60
CA GLU A 78 18.93 -18.30 -0.88
C GLU A 78 18.45 -19.41 -1.83
N PHE A 79 17.80 -19.04 -2.94
CA PHE A 79 17.46 -19.96 -4.04
C PHE A 79 18.69 -20.62 -4.65
N LYS A 80 19.73 -19.84 -4.97
CA LYS A 80 20.99 -20.38 -5.53
C LYS A 80 21.67 -21.38 -4.60
N THR A 81 21.51 -21.22 -3.28
CA THR A 81 22.02 -22.18 -2.29
C THR A 81 21.10 -23.38 -2.05
N GLY A 82 19.89 -23.40 -2.64
CA GLY A 82 18.89 -24.45 -2.44
C GLY A 82 18.20 -24.41 -1.08
N ARG A 83 18.33 -23.30 -0.34
CA ARG A 83 17.71 -23.13 0.99
C ARG A 83 16.24 -22.72 0.92
N LEU A 84 15.85 -22.08 -0.19
CA LEU A 84 14.47 -21.73 -0.49
C LEU A 84 14.05 -22.34 -1.83
N THR A 85 12.74 -22.54 -1.99
CA THR A 85 12.10 -22.87 -3.27
C THR A 85 11.08 -21.81 -3.69
N ARG A 86 10.67 -20.96 -2.74
CA ARG A 86 9.69 -19.89 -2.93
C ARG A 86 10.06 -18.63 -2.17
N THR A 87 9.52 -17.52 -2.66
CA THR A 87 9.45 -16.21 -2.00
C THR A 87 7.99 -15.73 -2.06
N GLY A 88 7.77 -14.44 -1.91
CA GLY A 88 6.45 -13.86 -2.11
C GLY A 88 6.46 -12.35 -2.09
N ILE A 89 5.26 -11.81 -2.05
CA ILE A 89 4.98 -10.39 -2.05
C ILE A 89 3.88 -10.15 -1.01
N MET A 90 4.04 -9.11 -0.20
CA MET A 90 3.10 -8.73 0.84
C MET A 90 2.68 -7.27 0.67
N ALA A 91 1.38 -7.04 0.56
CA ALA A 91 0.80 -5.73 0.84
C ALA A 91 0.43 -5.68 2.32
N HIS A 92 0.90 -4.67 3.06
CA HIS A 92 0.71 -4.58 4.51
C HIS A 92 0.44 -3.16 4.98
N TYR A 93 -0.05 -3.02 6.21
CA TYR A 93 -0.12 -1.71 6.87
C TYR A 93 1.27 -1.27 7.32
N VAL A 94 1.58 0.01 7.20
CA VAL A 94 2.86 0.56 7.67
C VAL A 94 2.78 0.83 9.17
N ILE A 95 3.83 0.42 9.90
CA ILE A 95 4.06 0.70 11.32
C ILE A 95 5.52 1.18 11.48
N ASP A 96 5.92 1.53 12.70
CA ASP A 96 7.30 1.98 13.01
C ASP A 96 8.35 0.90 12.72
N GLU A 97 7.98 -0.38 12.86
CA GLU A 97 8.81 -1.51 12.44
C GLU A 97 8.67 -1.75 10.92
N VAL A 98 9.79 -1.62 10.20
CA VAL A 98 9.88 -1.83 8.75
C VAL A 98 9.36 -3.21 8.35
N ASP A 99 8.44 -3.25 7.37
CA ASP A 99 7.83 -4.45 6.77
C ASP A 99 7.20 -5.44 7.77
N ARG A 100 6.83 -4.96 8.97
CA ARG A 100 6.33 -5.79 10.09
C ARG A 100 4.85 -5.57 10.41
N GLY A 101 4.19 -4.65 9.73
CA GLY A 101 2.77 -4.40 9.97
C GLY A 101 1.88 -5.54 9.46
N ALA A 102 0.61 -5.50 9.86
CA ALA A 102 -0.32 -6.59 9.56
C ALA A 102 -0.52 -6.76 8.04
N PRO A 103 -0.43 -7.98 7.50
CA PRO A 103 -0.63 -8.24 6.08
C PRO A 103 -2.09 -8.01 5.68
N ILE A 104 -2.28 -7.33 4.55
CA ILE A 104 -3.58 -7.10 3.90
C ILE A 104 -3.82 -8.19 2.86
N MET A 105 -2.82 -8.45 2.03
CA MET A 105 -2.78 -9.52 1.04
C MET A 105 -1.35 -10.04 0.90
N VAL A 106 -1.23 -11.34 0.64
CA VAL A 106 0.06 -12.00 0.41
C VAL A 106 -0.06 -12.85 -0.84
N LYS A 107 0.97 -12.83 -1.67
CA LYS A 107 1.11 -13.71 -2.83
C LYS A 107 2.43 -14.45 -2.75
N GLU A 108 2.36 -15.76 -2.84
CA GLU A 108 3.53 -16.64 -2.92
C GLU A 108 4.02 -16.72 -4.37
N ILE A 109 5.34 -16.76 -4.55
CA ILE A 109 6.01 -16.85 -5.84
C ILE A 109 7.04 -17.98 -5.75
N GLU A 110 6.80 -19.08 -6.46
CA GLU A 110 7.77 -20.16 -6.61
C GLU A 110 8.92 -19.70 -7.52
N TRP A 111 10.13 -20.13 -7.21
CA TRP A 111 11.28 -19.95 -8.10
C TRP A 111 11.30 -21.06 -9.15
N GLU A 112 11.39 -20.68 -10.42
CA GLU A 112 11.31 -21.57 -11.58
C GLU A 112 12.70 -21.86 -12.19
N GLY A 113 13.77 -21.41 -11.51
CA GLY A 113 15.15 -21.56 -11.98
C GLY A 113 15.60 -20.43 -12.91
N GLU A 114 14.80 -19.37 -13.04
CA GLU A 114 15.13 -18.17 -13.81
C GLU A 114 16.27 -17.35 -13.17
N GLU A 115 16.85 -16.45 -13.96
CA GLU A 115 17.89 -15.52 -13.49
C GLU A 115 17.29 -14.35 -12.69
N LEU A 116 18.13 -13.63 -11.94
CA LEU A 116 17.70 -12.58 -11.01
C LEU A 116 16.80 -11.52 -11.66
N GLU A 117 17.15 -11.06 -12.87
CA GLU A 117 16.39 -10.01 -13.55
C GLU A 117 15.01 -10.51 -14.01
N GLU A 118 14.90 -11.76 -14.46
CA GLU A 118 13.62 -12.39 -14.82
C GLU A 118 12.72 -12.58 -13.59
N LEU A 119 13.31 -12.95 -12.45
CA LEU A 119 12.60 -13.03 -11.17
C LEU A 119 12.09 -11.64 -10.75
N LYS A 120 12.93 -10.59 -10.84
CA LYS A 120 12.54 -9.22 -10.52
C LYS A 120 11.37 -8.75 -11.37
N GLU A 121 11.45 -8.89 -12.69
CA GLU A 121 10.36 -8.50 -13.60
C GLU A 121 9.05 -9.22 -13.24
N ARG A 122 9.09 -10.53 -12.97
CA ARG A 122 7.92 -11.32 -12.58
C ARG A 122 7.36 -10.89 -11.22
N MET A 123 8.23 -10.57 -10.26
CA MET A 123 7.81 -10.07 -8.95
C MET A 123 7.16 -8.69 -9.07
N HIS A 124 7.78 -7.74 -9.77
CA HIS A 124 7.24 -6.39 -9.97
C HIS A 124 5.88 -6.39 -10.68
N PHE A 125 5.69 -7.27 -11.68
CA PHE A 125 4.39 -7.46 -12.31
C PHE A 125 3.30 -7.83 -11.28
N HIS A 126 3.61 -8.75 -10.38
CA HIS A 126 2.68 -9.18 -9.34
C HIS A 126 2.53 -8.18 -8.18
N GLU A 127 3.55 -7.37 -7.89
CA GLU A 127 3.47 -6.27 -6.93
C GLU A 127 2.42 -5.25 -7.37
N HIS A 128 2.47 -4.83 -8.65
CA HIS A 128 1.48 -3.93 -9.23
C HIS A 128 0.06 -4.47 -9.11
N GLU A 129 -0.16 -5.75 -9.43
CA GLU A 129 -1.47 -6.38 -9.26
C GLU A 129 -1.93 -6.42 -7.80
N LEU A 130 -1.00 -6.72 -6.88
CA LEU A 130 -1.33 -6.93 -5.47
C LEU A 130 -1.64 -5.60 -4.76
N ILE A 131 -0.85 -4.55 -4.99
CA ILE A 131 -1.05 -3.24 -4.35
C ILE A 131 -2.37 -2.60 -4.78
N VAL A 132 -2.78 -2.79 -6.03
CA VAL A 132 -4.09 -2.37 -6.54
C VAL A 132 -5.24 -3.08 -5.80
N LYS A 133 -5.15 -4.42 -5.67
CA LYS A 133 -6.17 -5.22 -4.98
C LYS A 133 -6.23 -4.87 -3.49
N ALA A 134 -5.09 -4.69 -2.85
CA ALA A 134 -4.99 -4.27 -1.46
C ALA A 134 -5.59 -2.87 -1.26
N THR A 135 -5.27 -1.92 -2.14
CA THR A 135 -5.85 -0.57 -2.13
C THR A 135 -7.37 -0.61 -2.21
N ALA A 136 -7.93 -1.37 -3.15
CA ALA A 136 -9.38 -1.51 -3.31
C ALA A 136 -10.05 -2.10 -2.06
N LYS A 137 -9.45 -3.14 -1.47
CA LYS A 137 -9.92 -3.76 -0.22
C LYS A 137 -9.93 -2.75 0.93
N VAL A 138 -8.83 -2.02 1.14
CA VAL A 138 -8.71 -1.06 2.24
C VAL A 138 -9.65 0.12 2.05
N ALA A 139 -9.83 0.60 0.82
CA ALA A 139 -10.80 1.65 0.49
C ALA A 139 -12.23 1.20 0.80
N GLN A 140 -12.60 -0.04 0.44
CA GLN A 140 -13.91 -0.59 0.78
C GLN A 140 -14.14 -0.65 2.29
N GLU A 141 -13.16 -1.12 3.06
CA GLU A 141 -13.24 -1.16 4.52
C GLU A 141 -13.39 0.24 5.16
N ILE A 142 -12.77 1.27 4.57
CA ILE A 142 -12.95 2.66 5.00
C ILE A 142 -14.42 3.08 4.78
N VAL A 143 -14.99 2.82 3.60
CA VAL A 143 -16.39 3.15 3.29
C VAL A 143 -17.35 2.42 4.24
N GLU A 144 -17.20 1.12 4.40
CA GLU A 144 -18.03 0.31 5.31
C GLU A 144 -17.92 0.78 6.77
N GLY A 145 -16.71 1.20 7.19
CA GLY A 145 -16.48 1.76 8.52
C GLY A 145 -17.24 3.06 8.78
N ARG A 146 -17.53 3.86 7.74
CA ARG A 146 -18.37 5.06 7.86
C ARG A 146 -19.85 4.72 7.97
N GLU A 147 -20.31 3.71 7.23
CA GLU A 147 -21.71 3.26 7.23
C GLU A 147 -22.10 2.60 8.56
N ARG A 148 -21.14 1.91 9.22
CA ARG A 148 -21.36 1.26 10.52
C ARG A 148 -21.40 2.23 11.71
N LYS A 149 -20.99 3.49 11.58
CA LYS A 149 -21.14 4.48 12.66
C LYS A 149 -22.63 4.83 12.82
N PRO A 150 -23.30 4.45 13.93
CA PRO A 150 -24.73 4.63 14.05
C PRO A 150 -25.04 6.11 14.29
N ARG A 151 -25.85 6.72 13.41
CA ARG A 151 -26.82 7.72 13.85
C ARG A 151 -27.93 6.92 14.55
N ASP A 152 -27.94 6.96 15.89
CA ASP A 152 -29.00 6.55 16.81
C ASP A 152 -29.76 5.24 16.51
N VAL A 153 -29.55 4.23 17.36
CA VAL A 153 -30.41 3.03 17.48
C VAL A 153 -31.51 3.38 18.51
N PRO A 154 -32.84 3.07 18.35
CA PRO A 154 -33.31 1.73 18.01
C PRO A 154 -34.70 1.57 17.29
N LYS A 155 -34.87 0.49 16.52
CA LYS A 155 -35.73 -0.70 16.81
C LYS A 155 -36.14 -1.47 15.54
N SER A 156 -36.07 -2.78 15.70
CA SER A 156 -36.85 -3.85 15.02
C SER A 156 -36.69 -4.07 13.50
N LEU A 157 -36.23 -5.30 13.25
CA LEU A 157 -36.66 -6.27 12.25
C LEU A 157 -36.19 -6.14 10.79
N SER A 158 -35.39 -7.16 10.47
CA SER A 158 -35.35 -7.95 9.23
C SER A 158 -35.36 -7.20 7.91
N CYS A 159 -34.23 -7.29 7.20
CA CYS A 159 -34.30 -7.67 5.78
C CYS A 159 -32.96 -8.27 5.36
N ARG A 160 -33.00 -9.54 4.92
CA ARG A 160 -31.90 -10.16 4.17
C ARG A 160 -31.79 -9.43 2.84
N ARG A 161 -30.59 -8.99 2.45
CA ARG A 161 -30.26 -8.80 1.03
C ARG A 161 -28.80 -9.13 0.79
N THR A 162 -28.63 -10.14 -0.06
CA THR A 162 -27.42 -10.57 -0.76
C THR A 162 -26.80 -9.41 -1.52
N TRP A 163 -25.50 -9.19 -1.34
CA TRP A 163 -24.68 -8.31 -2.18
C TRP A 163 -23.57 -9.14 -2.82
N CYS A 164 -23.96 -9.94 -3.81
CA CYS A 164 -23.08 -10.42 -4.86
C CYS A 164 -23.58 -9.72 -6.12
N GLU A 165 -22.94 -8.62 -6.54
CA GLU A 165 -22.86 -8.17 -7.94
C GLU A 165 -22.22 -6.78 -8.08
N MET A 166 -21.31 -6.70 -9.05
CA MET A 166 -20.78 -5.51 -9.73
C MET A 166 -19.82 -4.59 -8.99
N LEU A 167 -18.57 -5.04 -8.90
CA LEU A 167 -17.40 -4.17 -9.07
C LEU A 167 -16.87 -4.34 -10.51
N SER A 168 -17.54 -3.70 -11.48
CA SER A 168 -16.89 -3.39 -12.75
C SER A 168 -15.90 -2.25 -12.50
N VAL A 169 -14.75 -2.59 -11.93
CA VAL A 169 -13.63 -1.66 -11.87
C VAL A 169 -13.21 -1.46 -13.32
N ARG A 170 -13.48 -0.27 -13.86
CA ARG A 170 -13.22 0.11 -15.25
C ARG A 170 -11.70 0.27 -15.41
N TRP A 171 -10.99 -0.85 -15.37
CA TRP A 171 -9.60 -1.02 -15.80
C TRP A 171 -9.61 -1.14 -17.31
N TRP A 172 -8.75 -0.36 -17.95
CA TRP A 172 -8.05 -0.57 -19.22
C TRP A 172 -7.74 0.83 -19.79
N LEU A 173 -6.44 1.08 -19.97
CA LEU A 173 -5.78 2.31 -20.48
C LEU A 173 -5.67 3.51 -19.54
N TRP A 174 -4.59 3.54 -18.74
CA TRP A 174 -3.65 4.69 -18.68
C TRP A 174 -2.39 4.32 -17.86
N MET A 175 -1.58 3.40 -18.37
CA MET A 175 -0.26 3.09 -17.78
C MET A 175 0.85 3.04 -18.84
N TYR A 176 0.67 3.83 -19.89
CA TYR A 176 1.64 4.08 -20.96
C TYR A 176 1.51 5.53 -21.40
N ASN A 177 2.08 6.44 -20.59
CA ASN A 177 2.79 7.63 -21.02
C ASN A 177 3.16 8.42 -19.77
N ALA A 178 4.46 8.55 -19.57
CA ALA A 178 5.06 9.50 -18.65
C ALA A 178 4.49 10.89 -18.93
N ASP A 179 3.91 11.49 -17.91
CA ASP A 179 3.96 12.91 -17.58
C ASP A 179 3.13 13.08 -16.28
N PHE A 180 3.57 13.96 -15.40
CA PHE A 180 2.96 14.27 -14.10
C PHE A 180 1.43 14.23 -14.07
N TRP A 181 0.82 13.40 -13.22
CA TRP A 181 -0.58 13.58 -12.83
C TRP A 181 -0.83 13.23 -11.36
N PHE A 182 -1.33 14.23 -10.62
CA PHE A 182 -2.19 14.03 -9.46
C PHE A 182 -3.24 12.97 -9.83
N LEU A 183 -3.25 11.83 -9.13
CA LEU A 183 -4.40 10.93 -9.17
C LEU A 183 -5.55 11.66 -8.48
N ASP A 184 -6.40 12.30 -9.29
CA ASP A 184 -7.72 12.74 -8.87
C ASP A 184 -8.39 11.62 -8.08
N ALA A 185 -8.92 11.97 -6.91
CA ALA A 185 -9.53 11.06 -5.95
C ALA A 185 -10.31 9.91 -6.64
N LEU A 186 -9.78 8.69 -6.54
CA LEU A 186 -10.46 7.48 -6.99
C LEU A 186 -11.76 7.30 -6.18
N SER A 187 -12.84 7.85 -6.71
CA SER A 187 -14.19 7.79 -6.16
C SER A 187 -14.79 6.41 -6.41
N LEU A 188 -14.49 5.44 -5.54
CA LEU A 188 -15.22 4.17 -5.49
C LEU A 188 -16.62 4.40 -4.89
N GLY A 189 -17.55 4.94 -5.69
CA GLY A 189 -18.93 5.15 -5.22
C GLY A 189 -19.79 6.03 -6.11
N LYS A 190 -21.08 5.68 -6.22
CA LYS A 190 -22.10 6.44 -6.98
C LYS A 190 -22.58 7.70 -6.25
N THR A 191 -22.20 7.91 -4.99
CA THR A 191 -22.62 9.06 -4.16
C THR A 191 -21.42 9.69 -3.46
N LYS A 192 -21.49 11.00 -3.16
CA LYS A 192 -20.46 11.72 -2.38
C LYS A 192 -20.10 11.04 -1.05
N ALA A 193 -21.01 10.23 -0.50
CA ALA A 193 -20.83 9.53 0.78
C ALA A 193 -19.82 8.37 0.73
N ALA A 194 -19.56 7.79 -0.44
CA ALA A 194 -18.71 6.61 -0.62
C ALA A 194 -17.29 6.92 -1.16
N ARG A 195 -16.91 8.20 -1.28
CA ARG A 195 -15.59 8.59 -1.79
C ARG A 195 -14.51 8.36 -0.75
N VAL A 196 -13.39 7.75 -1.14
CA VAL A 196 -12.17 7.66 -0.31
C VAL A 196 -11.11 8.54 -0.96
N ASN A 197 -10.60 9.51 -0.21
CA ASN A 197 -9.47 10.31 -0.68
C ASN A 197 -8.19 9.49 -0.48
N MET A 198 -7.38 9.37 -1.53
CA MET A 198 -6.15 8.57 -1.51
C MET A 198 -4.96 9.45 -1.86
N PHE A 199 -3.79 9.14 -1.30
CA PHE A 199 -2.54 9.80 -1.63
C PHE A 199 -1.48 8.73 -1.93
N CYS A 200 -1.00 8.70 -3.17
CA CYS A 200 0.03 7.75 -3.60
C CYS A 200 1.40 8.41 -3.54
N MET A 201 2.37 7.71 -2.96
CA MET A 201 3.78 8.10 -2.89
C MET A 201 4.59 7.08 -3.69
N LEU A 202 5.29 7.59 -4.70
CA LEU A 202 6.18 6.86 -5.58
C LEU A 202 7.54 7.55 -5.51
N ASP A 203 8.64 6.82 -5.36
CA ASP A 203 9.93 7.37 -5.72
C ASP A 203 10.14 7.23 -7.23
N SER A 204 10.78 8.23 -7.83
CA SER A 204 10.96 8.36 -9.28
C SER A 204 11.86 7.29 -9.91
N VAL A 205 12.19 6.22 -9.21
CA VAL A 205 13.17 5.22 -9.63
C VAL A 205 12.53 4.14 -10.53
N ASP A 206 11.23 3.90 -10.41
CA ASP A 206 10.49 2.89 -11.22
C ASP A 206 9.86 3.44 -12.52
N LEU A 207 10.11 4.71 -12.86
CA LEU A 207 9.60 5.33 -14.10
C LEU A 207 10.63 5.41 -15.23
N TYR A 208 11.86 4.92 -15.04
CA TYR A 208 12.95 5.03 -16.02
C TYR A 208 13.58 3.70 -16.46
N SER A 209 12.99 2.55 -16.15
CA SER A 209 13.34 1.26 -16.76
C SER A 209 12.45 0.95 -17.97
N THR A 210 12.59 1.78 -19.02
CA THR A 210 12.31 1.41 -20.42
C THR A 210 13.36 2.02 -21.32
#